data_AF-A0A2N2L5Z4-F1
#
_entry.id   AF-A0A2N2L5Z4-F1
#
_cell.length_a   1.000
_cell.length_b   1.000
_cell.length_c   1.000
_cell.angle_alpha   90.00
_cell.angle_beta   90.00
_cell.angle_gamma   90.00
#
_symmetry.space_group_name_H-M   'P 1'
#
loop_
_entity.id
_entity.type
_entity.pdbx_description
1 polymer ?
#
loop_
_entity_poly.entity_id
_entity_poly.type
_entity_poly.pdbx_seq_one_letter_code
_entity_poly.pdbx_strand_id
1 'polypeptide(L)'
;MKRNIKIYFLGLLAFIFITGCATTQELKTSITAKVSSITENVDPAIVSQVPADKKEGFAKAEFALNVAQQKVKLAEIISELAASQKKYAGLEEDLANNFQKEAEIDYDLVKIEAIIKSDLGKKEDNLKLKANLQSKKLHIQAERIKIDANLDATKKRSEYLSTDVARMDEAIKAMKFNGGVKAPEQKASGGK
;
A
#
# COMPACT_ATOMS: atom_id res chain seq x y z
N MET A 1 -16.03 29.86 29.71
CA MET A 1 -15.21 29.40 28.56
C MET A 1 -15.13 27.87 28.36
N LYS A 2 -15.30 27.01 29.39
CA LYS A 2 -15.17 25.54 29.24
C LYS A 2 -16.40 24.79 28.67
N ARG A 3 -17.56 25.45 28.54
CA ARG A 3 -18.81 24.82 28.01
C ARG A 3 -18.94 24.90 26.49
N ASN A 4 -18.30 25.88 25.85
CA ASN A 4 -18.48 26.13 24.42
C ASN A 4 -17.49 25.31 23.57
N ILE A 5 -16.33 24.92 24.13
CA ILE A 5 -15.32 24.09 23.45
C ILE A 5 -15.83 22.66 23.19
N LYS A 6 -16.67 22.11 24.08
CA LYS A 6 -17.23 20.75 23.91
C LYS A 6 -18.20 20.66 22.73
N ILE A 7 -18.91 21.74 22.41
CA ILE A 7 -19.89 21.76 21.31
C ILE A 7 -19.16 21.82 19.95
N TYR A 8 -18.05 22.56 19.86
CA TYR A 8 -17.23 22.57 18.64
C TYR A 8 -16.48 21.25 18.43
N PHE A 9 -16.03 20.58 19.48
CA PHE A 9 -15.38 19.27 19.36
C PHE A 9 -16.35 18.15 18.96
N LEU A 10 -17.61 18.23 19.41
CA LEU A 10 -18.66 17.28 19.06
C LEU A 10 -19.18 17.50 17.62
N GLY A 11 -19.17 18.74 17.12
CA GLY A 11 -19.49 19.06 15.73
C GLY A 11 -18.39 18.65 14.73
N LEU A 12 -17.11 18.74 15.12
CA LEU A 12 -15.99 18.36 14.25
C LEU A 12 -15.87 16.84 14.09
N LEU A 13 -16.24 16.06 15.11
CA LEU A 13 -16.18 14.59 15.06
C LEU A 13 -17.26 13.98 14.14
N ALA A 14 -18.36 14.69 13.89
CA ALA A 14 -19.45 14.23 13.04
C ALA A 14 -19.17 14.41 11.53
N PHE A 15 -18.22 15.28 11.15
CA PHE A 15 -17.89 15.53 9.74
C PHE A 15 -16.95 14.49 9.11
N ILE A 16 -16.27 13.67 9.93
CA ILE A 16 -15.34 12.63 9.46
C ILE A 16 -16.08 11.39 8.92
N PHE A 17 -17.38 11.23 9.23
CA PHE A 17 -18.16 10.08 8.80
C PHE A 17 -18.79 10.20 7.40
N ILE A 18 -18.69 11.35 6.71
CA ILE A 18 -19.38 11.60 5.44
C ILE A 18 -18.44 11.54 4.21
N THR A 19 -17.12 11.51 4.41
CA THR A 19 -16.14 11.37 3.29
C THR A 19 -15.72 9.93 3.02
N GLY A 20 -16.42 8.94 3.57
CA GLY A 20 -16.13 7.51 3.40
C GLY A 20 -16.82 6.84 2.19
N CYS A 21 -16.91 7.50 1.03
CA CYS A 21 -17.53 6.87 -0.14
C CYS A 21 -16.97 7.41 -1.47
N ALA A 22 -15.73 7.08 -1.80
CA ALA A 22 -15.23 7.24 -3.18
C ALA A 22 -14.10 6.26 -3.58
N THR A 23 -13.42 5.57 -2.66
CA THR A 23 -12.26 4.73 -3.02
C THR A 23 -12.60 3.27 -3.34
N THR A 24 -13.87 2.84 -3.22
CA THR A 24 -14.26 1.44 -3.46
C THR A 24 -14.64 1.15 -4.92
N GLN A 25 -14.78 2.16 -5.79
CA GLN A 25 -15.19 1.95 -7.19
C GLN A 25 -14.03 1.59 -8.12
N GLU A 26 -12.82 2.13 -7.94
CA GLU A 26 -11.71 1.88 -8.88
C GLU A 26 -11.09 0.48 -8.77
N LEU A 27 -11.16 -0.16 -7.60
CA LEU A 27 -10.67 -1.53 -7.39
C LEU A 27 -11.55 -2.61 -8.05
N LYS A 28 -12.76 -2.27 -8.51
CA LYS A 28 -13.62 -3.21 -9.25
C LYS A 28 -13.22 -3.35 -10.71
N THR A 29 -12.60 -2.34 -11.33
CA THR A 29 -12.49 -2.28 -12.79
C THR A 29 -11.27 -3.02 -13.34
N SER A 30 -10.14 -3.00 -12.63
CA SER A 30 -8.87 -3.56 -13.14
C SER A 30 -8.82 -5.10 -13.13
N ILE A 31 -9.34 -5.75 -12.09
CA ILE A 31 -9.26 -7.22 -11.97
C ILE A 31 -10.39 -7.93 -12.71
N THR A 32 -11.57 -7.30 -12.83
CA THR A 32 -12.69 -7.83 -13.61
C THR A 32 -12.27 -8.13 -15.06
N ALA A 33 -11.42 -7.28 -15.64
CA ALA A 33 -10.94 -7.47 -17.02
C ALA A 33 -9.98 -8.66 -17.20
N LYS A 34 -9.20 -9.04 -16.17
CA LYS A 34 -8.15 -10.08 -16.30
C LYS A 34 -8.64 -11.50 -15.97
N VAL A 35 -9.77 -11.63 -15.25
CA VAL A 35 -10.38 -12.93 -14.91
C VAL A 35 -11.53 -13.29 -15.86
N SER A 36 -12.24 -12.32 -16.45
CA SER A 36 -13.31 -12.57 -17.43
C SER A 36 -12.85 -13.42 -18.63
N SER A 37 -11.58 -13.33 -19.04
CA SER A 37 -11.11 -13.99 -20.27
C SER A 37 -10.94 -15.52 -20.17
N ILE A 38 -11.01 -16.12 -18.97
CA ILE A 38 -10.80 -17.58 -18.80
C ILE A 38 -12.13 -18.32 -18.57
N THR A 39 -13.20 -17.65 -18.12
CA THR A 39 -14.43 -18.30 -17.63
C THR A 39 -15.73 -17.88 -18.33
N GLU A 40 -15.71 -17.07 -19.39
CA GLU A 40 -16.89 -16.77 -20.23
C GLU A 40 -17.36 -17.95 -21.10
N ASN A 41 -17.27 -19.18 -20.60
CA ASN A 41 -17.67 -20.38 -21.34
C ASN A 41 -19.19 -20.65 -21.26
N VAL A 42 -19.92 -19.96 -20.37
CA VAL A 42 -21.36 -20.16 -20.17
C VAL A 42 -22.07 -18.80 -20.21
N ASP A 43 -22.98 -18.65 -21.17
CA ASP A 43 -23.73 -17.40 -21.40
C ASP A 43 -24.62 -17.06 -20.18
N PRO A 44 -24.37 -15.92 -19.50
CA PRO A 44 -25.19 -15.46 -18.38
C PRO A 44 -26.68 -15.31 -18.73
N ALA A 45 -27.01 -14.97 -19.97
CA ALA A 45 -28.39 -14.83 -20.43
C ALA A 45 -29.12 -16.18 -20.43
N ILE A 46 -28.43 -17.27 -20.78
CA ILE A 46 -28.96 -18.64 -20.74
C ILE A 46 -29.04 -19.14 -19.29
N VAL A 47 -28.01 -18.89 -18.48
CA VAL A 47 -27.99 -19.27 -17.06
C VAL A 47 -29.11 -18.59 -16.26
N SER A 48 -29.47 -17.36 -16.63
CA SER A 48 -30.55 -16.62 -15.97
C SER A 48 -31.92 -17.31 -16.11
N GLN A 49 -32.14 -18.03 -17.22
CA GLN A 49 -33.37 -18.74 -17.56
C GLN A 49 -33.54 -20.07 -16.80
N VAL A 50 -32.52 -20.54 -16.08
CA VAL A 50 -32.62 -21.78 -15.29
C VAL A 50 -33.67 -21.61 -14.18
N PRO A 51 -34.67 -22.51 -14.09
CA PRO A 51 -35.66 -22.50 -13.00
C PRO A 51 -35.02 -22.57 -11.62
N ALA A 52 -35.63 -21.91 -10.62
CA ALA A 52 -35.04 -21.75 -9.28
C ALA A 52 -34.78 -23.10 -8.57
N ASP A 53 -35.65 -24.09 -8.78
CA ASP A 53 -35.54 -25.48 -8.32
C ASP A 53 -34.37 -26.24 -8.96
N LYS A 54 -33.82 -25.74 -10.07
CA LYS A 54 -32.65 -26.32 -10.77
C LYS A 54 -31.37 -25.51 -10.60
N LYS A 55 -31.41 -24.41 -9.83
CA LYS A 55 -30.23 -23.59 -9.46
C LYS A 55 -29.53 -24.11 -8.20
N GLU A 56 -29.78 -25.37 -7.81
CA GLU A 56 -29.14 -25.97 -6.64
C GLU A 56 -27.62 -25.87 -6.74
N GLY A 57 -26.99 -25.44 -5.65
CA GLY A 57 -25.53 -25.29 -5.58
C GLY A 57 -24.96 -23.99 -6.15
N PHE A 58 -25.71 -23.20 -6.93
CA PHE A 58 -25.20 -21.94 -7.50
C PHE A 58 -24.75 -20.97 -6.41
N ALA A 59 -25.58 -20.74 -5.39
CA ALA A 59 -25.25 -19.85 -4.28
C ALA A 59 -23.98 -20.30 -3.51
N LYS A 60 -23.75 -21.61 -3.39
CA LYS A 60 -22.55 -22.15 -2.74
C LYS A 60 -21.31 -21.98 -3.62
N ALA A 61 -21.45 -22.18 -4.93
CA ALA A 61 -20.39 -21.97 -5.91
C ALA A 61 -20.01 -20.48 -6.03
N GLU A 62 -20.99 -19.58 -6.09
CA GLU A 62 -20.79 -18.12 -6.08
C GLU A 62 -20.09 -17.66 -4.81
N PHE A 63 -20.50 -18.18 -3.64
CA PHE A 63 -19.82 -17.89 -2.38
C PHE A 63 -18.36 -18.37 -2.40
N ALA A 64 -18.09 -19.60 -2.86
CA ALA A 64 -16.74 -20.13 -2.96
C ALA A 64 -15.87 -19.32 -3.95
N LEU A 65 -16.44 -18.92 -5.08
CA LEU A 65 -15.78 -18.04 -6.06
C LEU A 65 -15.42 -16.70 -5.45
N ASN A 66 -16.34 -16.06 -4.73
CA ASN A 66 -16.08 -14.79 -4.05
C ASN A 66 -14.97 -14.93 -3.00
N VAL A 67 -15.00 -15.97 -2.15
CA VAL A 67 -13.92 -16.23 -1.19
C VAL A 67 -12.57 -16.41 -1.89
N ALA A 68 -12.52 -17.16 -3.00
CA ALA A 68 -11.29 -17.35 -3.77
C ALA A 68 -10.78 -16.02 -4.36
N GLN A 69 -11.67 -15.20 -4.92
CA GLN A 69 -11.32 -13.87 -5.45
C GLN A 69 -10.76 -12.94 -4.36
N GLN A 70 -11.33 -12.96 -3.15
CA GLN A 70 -10.78 -12.18 -2.03
C GLN A 70 -9.40 -12.68 -1.60
N LYS A 71 -9.16 -14.00 -1.60
CA LYS A 71 -7.84 -14.56 -1.30
C LYS A 71 -6.78 -14.17 -2.32
N VAL A 72 -7.13 -14.10 -3.61
CA VAL A 72 -6.22 -13.58 -4.65
C VAL A 72 -5.86 -12.12 -4.36
N LYS A 73 -6.85 -11.27 -4.05
CA LYS A 73 -6.59 -9.87 -3.68
C LYS A 73 -5.71 -9.75 -2.43
N LEU A 74 -5.94 -10.59 -1.42
CA LEU A 74 -5.09 -10.62 -0.22
C LEU A 74 -3.63 -10.94 -0.59
N ALA A 75 -3.42 -11.94 -1.46
CA ALA A 75 -2.08 -12.30 -1.92
C ALA A 75 -1.40 -11.16 -2.71
N GLU A 76 -2.16 -10.42 -3.52
CA GLU A 76 -1.65 -9.23 -4.24
C GLU A 76 -1.18 -8.14 -3.25
N ILE A 77 -1.97 -7.82 -2.23
CA ILE A 77 -1.61 -6.81 -1.22
C ILE A 77 -0.39 -7.28 -0.40
N ILE A 78 -0.30 -8.57 -0.04
CA ILE A 78 0.88 -9.14 0.64
C ILE A 78 2.14 -9.00 -0.23
N SER A 79 2.02 -9.28 -1.53
CA SER A 79 3.13 -9.11 -2.48
C SER A 79 3.58 -7.64 -2.55
N GLU A 80 2.64 -6.71 -2.59
CA GLU A 80 2.94 -5.27 -2.58
C GLU A 80 3.62 -4.83 -1.27
N LEU A 81 3.16 -5.34 -0.13
CA LEU A 81 3.77 -5.09 1.18
C LEU A 81 5.23 -5.55 1.20
N ALA A 82 5.50 -6.77 0.72
CA ALA A 82 6.86 -7.31 0.65
C ALA A 82 7.76 -6.47 -0.27
N ALA A 83 7.25 -6.01 -1.42
CA ALA A 83 7.98 -5.12 -2.31
C ALA A 83 8.31 -3.77 -1.64
N SER A 84 7.35 -3.20 -0.90
CA SER A 84 7.54 -1.95 -0.14
C SER A 84 8.59 -2.11 0.96
N GLN A 85 8.56 -3.22 1.71
CA GLN A 85 9.56 -3.53 2.74
C GLN A 85 10.96 -3.74 2.15
N LYS A 86 11.07 -4.44 1.01
CA LYS A 86 12.35 -4.57 0.29
C LYS A 86 12.91 -3.21 -0.13
N LYS A 87 12.05 -2.33 -0.65
CA LYS A 87 12.45 -0.98 -1.02
C LYS A 87 12.93 -0.17 0.20
N TYR A 88 12.23 -0.28 1.33
CA TYR A 88 12.63 0.37 2.58
C TYR A 88 14.04 -0.08 3.01
N ALA A 89 14.31 -1.38 3.02
CA ALA A 89 15.63 -1.91 3.36
C ALA A 89 16.74 -1.42 2.41
N GLY A 90 16.46 -1.33 1.10
CA GLY A 90 17.41 -0.77 0.15
C GLY A 90 17.71 0.72 0.40
N LEU A 91 16.70 1.51 0.80
CA LEU A 91 16.90 2.91 1.15
C LEU A 91 17.71 3.10 2.44
N GLU A 92 17.58 2.20 3.42
CA GLU A 92 18.41 2.19 4.64
C GLU A 92 19.88 1.91 4.29
N GLU A 93 20.13 0.98 3.36
CA GLU A 93 21.48 0.71 2.85
C GLU A 93 22.06 1.94 2.11
N ASP A 94 21.26 2.57 1.25
CA ASP A 94 21.65 3.81 0.56
C ASP A 94 21.97 4.95 1.55
N LEU A 95 21.20 5.07 2.63
CA LEU A 95 21.43 6.04 3.69
C LEU A 95 22.75 5.78 4.42
N ALA A 96 23.04 4.52 4.77
CA ALA A 96 24.30 4.14 5.39
C ALA A 96 25.50 4.43 4.47
N ASN A 97 25.40 4.10 3.18
CA ASN A 97 26.41 4.42 2.17
C ASN A 97 26.60 5.94 2.01
N ASN A 98 25.53 6.72 2.11
CA ASN A 98 25.58 8.18 2.08
C ASN A 98 26.37 8.74 3.28
N PHE A 99 26.12 8.24 4.50
CA PHE A 99 26.90 8.62 5.68
C PHE A 99 28.38 8.27 5.56
N GLN A 100 28.70 7.08 5.04
CA GLN A 100 30.09 6.69 4.79
C GLN A 100 30.78 7.68 3.84
N LYS A 101 30.16 8.00 2.70
CA LYS A 101 30.71 8.94 1.72
C LYS A 101 30.92 10.34 2.32
N GLU A 102 29.99 10.82 3.15
CA GLU A 102 30.19 12.10 3.85
C GLU A 102 31.42 12.05 4.77
N ALA A 103 31.57 10.97 5.55
CA ALA A 103 32.70 10.80 6.46
C ALA A 103 34.05 10.74 5.72
N GLU A 104 34.10 10.07 4.56
CA GLU A 104 35.28 10.04 3.68
C GLU A 104 35.64 11.44 3.16
N ILE A 105 34.65 12.22 2.71
CA ILE A 105 34.85 13.60 2.27
C ILE A 105 35.34 14.49 3.43
N ASP A 106 34.79 14.31 4.63
CA ASP A 106 35.20 15.07 5.82
C ASP A 106 36.64 14.75 6.22
N TYR A 107 37.04 13.50 6.13
CA TYR A 107 38.42 13.11 6.36
C TYR A 107 39.37 13.74 5.34
N ASP A 108 38.99 13.77 4.06
CA ASP A 108 39.79 14.43 3.02
C ASP A 108 39.82 15.95 3.16
N LEU A 109 38.73 16.57 3.64
CA LEU A 109 38.71 18.00 3.98
C LEU A 109 39.71 18.32 5.09
N VAL A 110 39.82 17.47 6.13
CA VAL A 110 40.83 17.64 7.19
C VAL A 110 42.25 17.53 6.63
N LYS A 111 42.50 16.55 5.74
CA LYS A 111 43.83 16.40 5.10
C LYS A 111 44.21 17.63 4.28
N ILE A 112 43.32 18.11 3.41
CA ILE A 112 43.65 19.27 2.55
C ILE A 112 43.82 20.54 3.37
N GLU A 113 43.09 20.68 4.49
CA GLU A 113 43.32 21.78 5.42
C GLU A 113 44.69 21.72 6.10
N ALA A 114 45.14 20.53 6.51
CA ALA A 114 46.48 20.36 7.06
C ALA A 114 47.58 20.67 6.03
N ILE A 115 47.40 20.24 4.76
CA ILE A 115 48.30 20.56 3.64
C ILE A 115 48.38 22.08 3.43
N ILE A 116 47.23 22.76 3.38
CA ILE A 116 47.17 24.23 3.21
C ILE A 116 47.85 24.95 4.39
N LYS A 117 47.59 24.52 5.64
CA LYS A 117 48.20 25.12 6.84
C LYS A 117 49.71 24.90 6.93
N SER A 118 50.21 23.87 6.25
CA SER A 118 51.65 23.54 6.21
C SER A 118 52.35 24.15 5.00
N ASP A 119 51.67 24.98 4.20
CA ASP A 119 52.16 25.55 2.95
C ASP A 119 52.76 24.51 1.97
N LEU A 120 52.21 23.29 1.98
CA LEU A 120 52.67 22.21 1.11
C LEU A 120 51.93 22.22 -0.24
N GLY A 121 52.68 22.08 -1.34
CA GLY A 121 52.13 22.04 -2.69
C GLY A 121 51.70 23.39 -3.25
N LYS A 122 50.90 23.39 -4.33
CA LYS A 122 50.43 24.62 -4.98
C LYS A 122 49.18 25.14 -4.30
N LYS A 123 49.25 26.35 -3.74
CA LYS A 123 48.15 26.99 -2.99
C LYS A 123 46.84 27.04 -3.78
N GLU A 124 46.89 27.43 -5.05
CA GLU A 124 45.69 27.53 -5.89
C GLU A 124 45.00 26.18 -6.10
N ASP A 125 45.79 25.13 -6.38
CA ASP A 125 45.28 23.78 -6.59
C ASP A 125 44.65 23.22 -5.31
N ASN A 126 45.28 23.45 -4.15
CA ASN A 126 44.76 23.02 -2.86
C ASN A 126 43.43 23.71 -2.52
N LEU A 127 43.30 25.01 -2.80
CA LEU A 127 42.06 25.75 -2.56
C LEU A 127 40.94 25.28 -3.48
N LYS A 128 41.24 25.00 -4.76
CA LYS A 128 40.27 24.40 -5.71
C LYS A 128 39.82 23.02 -5.24
N LEU A 129 40.74 22.17 -4.79
CA LEU A 129 40.42 20.85 -4.27
C LEU A 129 39.52 20.94 -3.03
N LYS A 130 39.84 21.84 -2.09
CA LYS A 130 38.99 22.10 -0.91
C LYS A 130 37.57 22.51 -1.31
N ALA A 131 37.43 23.48 -2.22
CA ALA A 131 36.12 23.93 -2.69
C ALA A 131 35.33 22.80 -3.37
N ASN A 132 35.99 21.97 -4.17
CA ASN A 132 35.37 20.80 -4.81
C ASN A 132 34.88 19.77 -3.77
N LEU A 133 35.67 19.49 -2.73
CA LEU A 133 35.27 18.60 -1.65
C LEU A 133 34.07 19.15 -0.88
N GLN A 134 34.04 20.45 -0.57
CA GLN A 134 32.90 21.10 0.07
C GLN A 134 31.63 21.02 -0.80
N SER A 135 31.76 21.23 -2.11
CA SER A 135 30.65 21.08 -3.05
C SER A 135 30.11 19.64 -3.09
N LYS A 136 31.00 18.64 -3.14
CA LYS A 136 30.62 17.22 -3.05
C LYS A 136 29.91 16.90 -1.74
N LYS A 137 30.37 17.44 -0.60
CA LYS A 137 29.72 17.27 0.69
C LYS A 137 28.27 17.77 0.66
N LEU A 138 28.05 18.98 0.15
CA LEU A 138 26.71 19.55 0.02
C LEU A 138 25.80 18.70 -0.87
N HIS A 139 26.34 18.12 -1.94
CA HIS A 139 25.59 17.20 -2.80
C HIS A 139 25.14 15.94 -2.05
N ILE A 140 26.06 15.30 -1.31
CA ILE A 140 25.76 14.11 -0.48
C ILE A 140 24.69 14.43 0.57
N GLN A 141 24.78 15.60 1.23
CA GLN A 141 23.77 16.03 2.20
C GLN A 141 22.39 16.28 1.55
N ALA A 142 22.36 16.83 0.33
CA ALA A 142 21.11 17.00 -0.41
C ALA A 142 20.50 15.66 -0.83
N GLU A 143 21.32 14.67 -1.21
CA GLU A 143 20.87 13.31 -1.48
C GLU A 143 20.27 12.64 -0.24
N ARG A 144 20.88 12.83 0.94
CA ARG A 144 20.36 12.32 2.22
C ARG A 144 18.92 12.75 2.47
N ILE A 145 18.63 14.03 2.29
CA ILE A 145 17.27 14.58 2.46
C ILE A 145 16.26 13.85 1.57
N LYS A 146 16.65 13.50 0.33
CA LYS A 146 15.79 12.74 -0.59
C LYS A 146 15.61 11.29 -0.13
N ILE A 147 16.66 10.65 0.36
CA ILE A 147 16.61 9.29 0.89
C ILE A 147 15.69 9.24 2.11
N ASP A 148 15.86 10.15 3.07
CA ASP A 148 15.03 10.25 4.28
C ASP A 148 13.54 10.44 3.94
N ALA A 149 13.24 11.36 3.01
CA ALA A 149 11.86 11.58 2.56
C ALA A 149 11.24 10.30 1.93
N ASN A 150 12.04 9.57 1.15
CA ASN A 150 11.60 8.31 0.55
C ASN A 150 11.45 7.19 1.58
N LEU A 151 12.30 7.13 2.60
CA LEU A 151 12.18 6.20 3.73
C LEU A 151 10.85 6.42 4.45
N ASP A 152 10.56 7.66 4.83
CA ASP A 152 9.32 8.02 5.52
C ASP A 152 8.07 7.67 4.71
N ALA A 153 8.08 7.99 3.40
CA ALA A 153 6.98 7.66 2.51
C ALA A 153 6.80 6.14 2.37
N THR A 154 7.88 5.39 2.20
CA THR A 154 7.87 3.92 2.05
C THR A 154 7.45 3.22 3.34
N LYS A 155 7.88 3.74 4.50
CA LYS A 155 7.45 3.25 5.82
C LYS A 155 5.95 3.39 6.00
N LYS A 156 5.40 4.59 5.76
CA LYS A 156 3.95 4.84 5.83
C LYS A 156 3.18 3.94 4.87
N ARG A 157 3.64 3.77 3.62
CA ARG A 157 3.02 2.84 2.66
C ARG A 157 2.97 1.42 3.20
N SER A 158 4.06 0.94 3.81
CA SER A 158 4.13 -0.40 4.40
C SER A 158 3.17 -0.56 5.59
N GLU A 159 3.04 0.45 6.44
CA GLU A 159 2.08 0.47 7.56
C GLU A 159 0.62 0.40 7.06
N TYR A 160 0.28 1.16 6.02
CA TYR A 160 -1.04 1.10 5.38
C TYR A 160 -1.32 -0.28 4.78
N LEU A 161 -0.39 -0.83 4.00
CA LEU A 161 -0.53 -2.16 3.39
C LEU A 161 -0.66 -3.24 4.46
N SER A 162 0.11 -3.18 5.54
CA SER A 162 0.00 -4.11 6.66
C SER A 162 -1.38 -4.07 7.32
N THR A 163 -1.95 -2.88 7.48
CA THR A 163 -3.31 -2.70 8.01
C THR A 163 -4.34 -3.29 7.05
N ASP A 164 -4.20 -3.08 5.74
CA ASP A 164 -5.10 -3.64 4.73
C ASP A 164 -5.03 -5.17 4.65
N VAL A 165 -3.84 -5.76 4.77
CA VAL A 165 -3.66 -7.21 4.90
C VAL A 165 -4.44 -7.74 6.09
N ALA A 166 -4.25 -7.18 7.28
CA ALA A 166 -4.93 -7.62 8.49
C ALA A 166 -6.46 -7.52 8.36
N ARG A 167 -6.96 -6.38 7.85
CA ARG A 167 -8.39 -6.14 7.64
C ARG A 167 -9.00 -7.12 6.64
N MET A 168 -8.33 -7.36 5.52
CA MET A 168 -8.84 -8.27 4.48
C MET A 168 -8.79 -9.73 4.93
N ASP A 169 -7.73 -10.14 5.62
CA ASP A 169 -7.62 -11.49 6.18
C ASP A 169 -8.74 -11.77 7.20
N GLU A 170 -9.02 -10.84 8.11
CA GLU A 170 -10.16 -10.96 9.04
C GLU A 170 -11.51 -10.97 8.32
N ALA A 171 -11.69 -10.13 7.30
CA ALA A 171 -12.91 -10.14 6.50
C ALA A 171 -13.13 -11.50 5.80
N ILE A 172 -12.09 -12.11 5.24
CA ILE A 172 -12.15 -13.44 4.61
C ILE A 172 -12.48 -14.52 5.64
N LYS A 173 -11.84 -14.50 6.82
CA LYS A 173 -12.13 -15.45 7.91
C LYS A 173 -13.58 -15.35 8.41
N ALA A 174 -14.15 -14.14 8.40
CA ALA A 174 -15.52 -13.90 8.82
C ALA A 174 -16.57 -14.31 7.78
N MET A 175 -16.19 -14.57 6.52
CA MET A 175 -17.13 -15.00 5.48
C MET A 175 -17.72 -16.37 5.80
N LYS A 176 -19.06 -16.45 5.87
CA LYS A 176 -19.81 -17.69 6.09
C LYS A 176 -20.90 -17.84 5.05
N PHE A 177 -21.13 -19.08 4.60
CA PHE A 177 -22.25 -19.41 3.73
C PHE A 177 -23.49 -19.67 4.60
N ASN A 178 -24.52 -18.83 4.46
CA ASN A 178 -25.74 -18.92 5.29
C ASN A 178 -26.90 -19.68 4.62
N GLY A 179 -26.64 -20.43 3.54
CA GLY A 179 -27.67 -21.15 2.79
C GLY A 179 -28.45 -20.26 1.82
N GLY A 180 -28.68 -20.73 0.60
CA GLY A 180 -29.58 -20.07 -0.35
C GLY A 180 -31.02 -20.20 0.11
N VAL A 181 -31.83 -19.15 -0.08
CA VAL A 181 -33.27 -19.14 0.22
C VAL A 181 -33.91 -20.39 -0.39
N LYS A 182 -34.33 -21.35 0.46
CA LYS A 182 -35.23 -22.41 0.01
C LYS A 182 -36.53 -21.73 -0.40
N ALA A 183 -36.96 -21.93 -1.63
CA ALA A 183 -38.26 -21.45 -2.09
C ALA A 183 -39.35 -21.91 -1.10
N PRO A 184 -40.30 -21.05 -0.72
CA PRO A 184 -41.38 -21.46 0.18
C PRO A 184 -42.13 -22.63 -0.46
N GLU A 185 -42.27 -23.72 0.28
CA GLU A 185 -43.10 -24.86 -0.10
C GLU A 185 -44.49 -24.32 -0.49
N GLN A 186 -44.83 -24.40 -1.77
CA GLN A 186 -46.19 -24.19 -2.23
C GLN A 186 -47.04 -25.23 -1.51
N LYS A 187 -47.78 -24.78 -0.48
CA LYS A 187 -48.84 -25.58 0.12
C LYS A 187 -49.80 -25.93 -1.01
N ALA A 188 -49.78 -27.19 -1.42
CA ALA A 188 -50.82 -27.78 -2.24
C ALA A 188 -52.16 -27.49 -1.53
N SER A 189 -52.93 -26.55 -2.06
CA SER A 189 -54.29 -26.32 -1.60
C SER A 189 -55.09 -27.54 -1.98
N GLY A 190 -55.39 -28.38 -0.99
CA GLY A 190 -56.52 -29.28 -1.07
C GLY A 190 -57.78 -28.44 -1.29
N GLY A 191 -58.47 -28.72 -2.39
CA GLY A 191 -59.80 -28.19 -2.69
C GLY A 191 -60.59 -29.31 -3.32
N LYS A 192 -61.57 -29.81 -2.56
CA LYS A 192 -62.49 -30.89 -2.90
C LYS A 192 -63.34 -30.57 -4.13
#